data_AF-A0A078M0A3-F1
#
_entry.id   AF-A0A078M0A3-F1
#
_cell.length_a   1.000
_cell.length_b   1.000
_cell.length_c   1.000
_cell.angle_alpha   90.00
_cell.angle_beta   90.00
_cell.angle_gamma   90.00
#
_symmetry.space_group_name_H-M   'P 1'
#
loop_
_entity.id
_entity.type
_entity.pdbx_description
1 polymer ?
#
loop_
_entity_poly.entity_id
_entity_poly.type
_entity_poly.pdbx_seq_one_letter_code
_entity_poly.pdbx_strand_id
1 'polypeptide(L)'
;MTLQINPVDHQIKEDCRIMFRDDISDEIVSVIEVKEGEVLEIEDDNILANPENFKFRIQVFKEGKFRNVTKYIYFIDVKKLEDFLLNNIKITDEEAYDLLSQYWKSNLKVKVLRPIFKKVLEHIWINRVNKISNLKQSLLLTQKYKMEISTLWENIFSFYNNLINLYEKLKELNLLEKSFLDIEKSKDIRLAIFMSEEIDRIKESKLQLDNYLIGNYYSFLGERSKALTYYSEAAKNYEDFDLIKLLNFDLGGISTFNNLDLEDVKYDRQKVFDSFKFYSDEIPNDKETTLVFSVDEVFLRVYGPSLLYSITALERVHFHFHVISDNAENIIKDTLNLFNNIIEFRKIKTVTLPTFSYEDIPKNVENITTYYACARFMHADYFLEKFENEILILDADFMFINDLDELLIKCRESDIATTSSSIGLSIFPWRRFMAGIVYLKNEEVSKEFMRGTTAYILNQYENEHTWTLDQNALSFGYYYIKEKFESFNFGDTHVNKRPFLHPDFRGNLEKQVKL
;
A
#
# COMPACT_ATOMS: atom_id res chain seq x y z
N MET A 1 -25.67 22.16 -7.07
CA MET A 1 -26.32 20.93 -7.56
C MET A 1 -27.81 21.09 -7.31
N THR A 2 -28.65 20.92 -8.32
CA THR A 2 -30.11 20.91 -8.14
C THR A 2 -30.55 19.45 -8.24
N LEU A 3 -31.02 18.87 -7.13
CA LEU A 3 -31.61 17.54 -7.13
C LEU A 3 -33.10 17.69 -7.46
N GLN A 4 -33.59 16.86 -8.37
CA GLN A 4 -34.99 16.84 -8.78
C GLN A 4 -35.53 15.42 -8.76
N ILE A 5 -36.79 15.25 -8.35
CA ILE A 5 -37.51 13.98 -8.45
C ILE A 5 -38.75 14.21 -9.30
N ASN A 6 -38.81 13.50 -10.43
CA ASN A 6 -39.97 13.51 -11.30
C ASN A 6 -40.76 12.19 -11.12
N PRO A 7 -41.93 12.20 -10.46
CA PRO A 7 -42.74 11.00 -10.28
C PRO A 7 -43.12 10.30 -11.60
N VAL A 8 -43.18 11.04 -12.72
CA VAL A 8 -43.51 10.49 -14.04
C VAL A 8 -42.47 9.47 -14.50
N ASP A 9 -41.19 9.67 -14.15
CA ASP A 9 -40.09 8.75 -14.47
C ASP A 9 -40.28 7.38 -13.78
N HIS A 10 -41.11 7.33 -12.73
CA HIS A 10 -41.50 6.14 -11.99
C HIS A 10 -42.91 5.64 -12.35
N GLN A 11 -43.46 6.08 -13.48
CA GLN A 11 -44.78 5.71 -13.98
C GLN A 11 -45.94 6.15 -13.07
N ILE A 12 -45.75 7.23 -12.29
CA ILE A 12 -46.76 7.78 -11.40
C ILE A 12 -47.49 8.91 -12.11
N LYS A 13 -48.81 8.78 -12.24
CA LYS A 13 -49.73 9.71 -12.96
C LYS A 13 -50.89 10.15 -12.07
N GLU A 14 -50.59 10.40 -10.80
CA GLU A 14 -51.55 10.83 -9.78
C GLU A 14 -50.79 11.60 -8.70
N ASP A 15 -51.52 12.36 -7.86
CA ASP A 15 -50.95 13.03 -6.71
C ASP A 15 -50.22 12.02 -5.81
N CYS A 16 -49.03 12.40 -5.36
CA CYS A 16 -48.19 11.52 -4.58
C CYS A 16 -47.52 12.28 -3.44
N ARG A 17 -46.84 11.54 -2.57
CA ARG A 17 -45.89 12.13 -1.63
C ARG A 17 -44.56 11.41 -1.71
N ILE A 18 -43.50 12.18 -1.58
CA ILE A 18 -42.12 11.72 -1.57
C ILE A 18 -41.64 11.74 -0.13
N MET A 19 -41.08 10.61 0.31
CA MET A 19 -40.64 10.42 1.67
C MET A 19 -39.14 10.21 1.70
N PHE A 20 -38.43 11.10 2.38
CA PHE A 20 -36.97 11.10 2.48
C PHE A 20 -36.53 10.43 3.78
N ARG A 21 -35.49 9.61 3.68
CA ARG A 21 -34.91 8.89 4.81
C ARG A 21 -33.40 9.07 4.81
N ASP A 22 -32.84 9.35 5.97
CA ASP A 22 -31.41 9.28 6.22
C ASP A 22 -30.99 7.82 6.45
N ASP A 23 -30.02 7.34 5.70
CA ASP A 23 -29.51 5.97 5.77
C ASP A 23 -28.64 5.72 6.99
N ILE A 24 -28.03 6.77 7.56
CA ILE A 24 -27.15 6.66 8.73
C ILE A 24 -27.98 6.53 10.01
N SER A 25 -28.94 7.43 10.20
CA SER A 25 -29.82 7.42 11.38
C SER A 25 -30.99 6.45 11.25
N ASP A 26 -31.31 6.01 10.03
CA ASP A 26 -32.50 5.24 9.67
C ASP A 26 -33.83 6.00 9.94
N GLU A 27 -33.77 7.33 10.03
CA GLU A 27 -34.91 8.21 10.33
C GLU A 27 -35.55 8.84 9.09
N ILE A 28 -36.87 9.09 9.15
CA ILE A 28 -37.58 9.86 8.12
C ILE A 28 -37.33 11.34 8.40
N VAL A 29 -36.64 12.00 7.47
CA VAL A 29 -36.24 13.40 7.66
C VAL A 29 -37.26 14.38 7.09
N SER A 30 -37.97 14.02 6.03
CA SER A 30 -39.01 14.87 5.43
C SER A 30 -40.02 14.07 4.60
N VAL A 31 -41.22 14.63 4.45
CA VAL A 31 -42.31 14.11 3.62
C VAL A 31 -42.93 15.28 2.86
N ILE A 32 -42.92 15.22 1.53
CA ILE A 32 -43.36 16.31 0.66
C ILE A 32 -44.44 15.80 -0.28
N GLU A 33 -45.59 16.49 -0.34
CA GLU A 33 -46.65 16.20 -1.31
C GLU A 33 -46.32 16.83 -2.67
N VAL A 34 -46.55 16.10 -3.75
CA VAL A 34 -46.24 16.51 -5.13
C VAL A 34 -47.45 16.20 -6.00
N LYS A 35 -47.96 17.21 -6.72
CA LYS A 35 -49.14 17.02 -7.58
C LYS A 35 -48.80 16.26 -8.84
N GLU A 36 -49.82 15.67 -9.46
CA GLU A 36 -49.68 15.00 -10.75
C GLU A 36 -48.96 15.88 -11.78
N GLY A 37 -47.87 15.36 -12.35
CA GLY A 37 -47.09 16.03 -13.39
C GLY A 37 -46.09 17.08 -12.89
N GLU A 38 -46.04 17.37 -11.58
CA GLU A 38 -45.03 18.28 -11.01
C GLU A 38 -43.70 17.56 -10.77
N VAL A 39 -42.59 18.28 -10.95
CA VAL A 39 -41.24 17.85 -10.59
C VAL A 39 -40.89 18.48 -9.25
N LEU A 40 -40.48 17.66 -8.28
CA LEU A 40 -40.02 18.16 -6.99
C LEU A 40 -38.56 18.60 -7.08
N GLU A 41 -38.29 19.88 -6.89
CA GLU A 41 -36.94 20.38 -6.62
C GLU A 41 -36.62 20.21 -5.14
N ILE A 42 -35.45 19.63 -4.83
CA ILE A 42 -35.01 19.45 -3.45
C ILE A 42 -34.36 20.75 -2.96
N GLU A 43 -34.96 21.36 -1.95
CA GLU A 43 -34.46 22.59 -1.29
C GLU A 43 -33.81 22.31 0.08
N ASP A 44 -33.80 21.05 0.55
CA ASP A 44 -33.23 20.69 1.84
C ASP A 44 -31.69 20.74 1.79
N ASP A 45 -31.10 21.73 2.47
CA ASP A 45 -29.66 21.96 2.51
C ASP A 45 -28.87 20.73 2.98
N ASN A 46 -29.41 19.92 3.89
CA ASN A 46 -28.71 18.74 4.41
C ASN A 46 -28.69 17.62 3.38
N ILE A 47 -29.81 17.41 2.67
CA ILE A 47 -29.89 16.46 1.55
C ILE A 47 -28.97 16.92 0.41
N LEU A 48 -28.99 18.20 0.06
CA LEU A 48 -28.14 18.76 -0.99
C LEU A 48 -26.64 18.69 -0.63
N ALA A 49 -26.29 18.81 0.65
CA ALA A 49 -24.92 18.74 1.13
C ALA A 49 -24.37 17.31 1.32
N ASN A 50 -25.24 16.30 1.45
CA ASN A 50 -24.86 14.90 1.68
C ASN A 50 -25.77 13.88 0.96
N PRO A 51 -26.03 14.04 -0.35
CA PRO A 51 -27.04 13.24 -1.05
C PRO A 51 -26.81 11.73 -1.00
N GLU A 52 -25.56 11.29 -0.84
CA GLU A 52 -25.20 9.88 -0.67
C GLU A 52 -25.79 9.22 0.59
N ASN A 53 -26.14 10.01 1.61
CA ASN A 53 -26.70 9.51 2.86
C ASN A 53 -28.22 9.42 2.82
N PHE A 54 -28.86 9.92 1.75
CA PHE A 54 -30.30 9.99 1.68
C PHE A 54 -30.87 9.09 0.60
N LYS A 55 -32.05 8.55 0.90
CA LYS A 55 -32.87 7.79 -0.03
C LYS A 55 -34.31 8.24 0.08
N PHE A 56 -35.03 8.19 -1.03
CA PHE A 56 -36.43 8.58 -1.10
C PHE A 56 -37.30 7.41 -1.54
N ARG A 57 -38.59 7.46 -1.21
CA ARG A 57 -39.60 6.58 -1.82
C ARG A 57 -40.83 7.38 -2.17
N ILE A 58 -41.53 6.96 -3.21
CA ILE A 58 -42.77 7.60 -3.63
C ILE A 58 -43.97 6.77 -3.15
N GLN A 59 -44.92 7.46 -2.54
CA GLN A 59 -46.16 6.89 -2.05
C GLN A 59 -47.36 7.55 -2.70
N VAL A 60 -48.39 6.77 -3.02
CA VAL A 60 -49.66 7.27 -3.56
C VAL A 60 -50.80 6.94 -2.60
N PHE A 61 -51.81 7.80 -2.54
CA PHE A 61 -52.94 7.60 -1.65
C PHE A 61 -54.00 6.71 -2.30
N LYS A 62 -54.11 5.45 -1.85
CA LYS A 62 -55.06 4.46 -2.39
C LYS A 62 -55.80 3.74 -1.28
N GLU A 63 -57.12 3.64 -1.42
CA GLU A 63 -58.01 2.95 -0.46
C GLU A 63 -57.84 3.49 0.97
N GLY A 64 -57.81 4.82 1.13
CA GLY A 64 -57.75 5.49 2.43
C GLY A 64 -56.39 5.44 3.13
N LYS A 65 -55.33 4.96 2.48
CA LYS A 65 -53.97 4.94 3.03
C LYS A 65 -52.90 5.20 1.98
N PHE A 66 -51.76 5.74 2.39
CA PHE A 66 -50.58 5.83 1.53
C PHE A 66 -49.97 4.45 1.31
N ARG A 67 -49.75 4.09 0.04
CA ARG A 67 -49.07 2.86 -0.37
C ARG A 67 -47.75 3.20 -1.04
N ASN A 68 -46.69 2.45 -0.70
CA ASN A 68 -45.41 2.54 -1.39
C ASN A 68 -45.56 2.07 -2.83
N VAL A 69 -45.21 2.92 -3.78
CA VAL A 69 -45.14 2.56 -5.21
C VAL A 69 -43.72 2.14 -5.58
N THR A 70 -42.73 2.80 -4.97
CA THR A 70 -41.32 2.46 -5.12
C THR A 70 -40.77 1.83 -3.84
N LYS A 71 -39.68 1.06 -3.98
CA LYS A 71 -38.75 0.86 -2.86
C LYS A 71 -38.04 2.18 -2.55
N TYR A 72 -37.22 2.20 -1.50
CA TYR A 72 -36.30 3.32 -1.33
C TYR A 72 -35.29 3.32 -2.49
N ILE A 73 -35.06 4.51 -3.03
CA ILE A 73 -34.15 4.83 -4.13
C ILE A 73 -33.15 5.83 -3.57
N TYR A 74 -31.86 5.53 -3.71
CA TYR A 74 -30.80 6.46 -3.30
C TYR A 74 -30.75 7.65 -4.25
N PHE A 75 -30.46 8.84 -3.73
CA PHE A 75 -30.10 9.97 -4.60
C PHE A 75 -28.78 9.71 -5.33
N ILE A 76 -27.84 9.04 -4.65
CA ILE A 76 -26.56 8.59 -5.20
C ILE A 76 -26.31 7.15 -4.71
N ASP A 77 -26.46 6.18 -5.60
CA ASP A 77 -26.30 4.75 -5.26
C ASP A 77 -24.83 4.31 -5.30
N VAL A 78 -24.07 4.68 -4.27
CA VAL A 78 -22.62 4.48 -4.17
C VAL A 78 -22.23 3.01 -4.36
N LYS A 79 -23.07 2.11 -3.85
CA LYS A 79 -22.85 0.67 -3.97
C LYS A 79 -23.02 0.19 -5.41
N LYS A 80 -24.04 0.67 -6.12
CA LYS A 80 -24.23 0.36 -7.55
C LYS A 80 -23.10 0.93 -8.41
N LEU A 81 -22.56 2.11 -8.08
CA LEU A 81 -21.36 2.63 -8.76
C LEU A 81 -20.15 1.72 -8.52
N GLU A 82 -19.88 1.36 -7.27
CA GLU A 82 -18.81 0.42 -6.94
C GLU A 82 -18.96 -0.89 -7.72
N ASP A 83 -20.14 -1.51 -7.67
CA ASP A 83 -20.41 -2.77 -8.36
C ASP A 83 -20.33 -2.64 -9.88
N PHE A 84 -20.69 -1.49 -10.44
CA PHE A 84 -20.50 -1.20 -11.86
C PHE A 84 -19.02 -1.13 -12.20
N LEU A 85 -18.24 -0.28 -11.53
CA LEU A 85 -16.81 -0.08 -11.81
C LEU A 85 -15.98 -1.35 -11.58
N LEU A 86 -16.39 -2.20 -10.63
CA LEU A 86 -15.77 -3.49 -10.33
C LEU A 86 -16.27 -4.66 -11.20
N ASN A 87 -17.07 -4.41 -12.24
CA ASN A 87 -17.61 -5.44 -13.12
C ASN A 87 -18.54 -6.47 -12.43
N ASN A 88 -19.12 -6.14 -11.27
CA ASN A 88 -20.04 -7.01 -10.52
C ASN A 88 -21.47 -7.01 -11.08
N ILE A 89 -21.85 -5.97 -11.82
CA ILE A 89 -23.14 -5.87 -12.51
C ILE A 89 -22.95 -5.61 -14.01
N LYS A 90 -23.93 -6.01 -14.82
CA LYS A 90 -24.01 -5.63 -16.23
C LYS A 90 -25.18 -4.68 -16.40
N ILE A 91 -24.92 -3.54 -17.00
CA ILE A 91 -25.92 -2.51 -17.28
C ILE A 91 -25.71 -1.97 -18.70
N THR A 92 -26.76 -1.43 -19.31
CA THR A 92 -26.69 -0.84 -20.65
C THR A 92 -25.92 0.48 -20.65
N ASP A 93 -25.58 1.00 -21.84
CA ASP A 93 -24.95 2.34 -21.95
C ASP A 93 -25.83 3.45 -21.37
N GLU A 94 -27.16 3.33 -21.52
CA GLU A 94 -28.15 4.28 -20.99
C GLU A 94 -28.17 4.21 -19.45
N GLU A 95 -28.26 3.01 -18.88
CA GLU A 95 -28.23 2.82 -17.43
C GLU A 95 -26.88 3.25 -16.81
N ALA A 96 -25.77 3.01 -17.52
CA ALA A 96 -24.45 3.45 -17.10
C ALA A 96 -24.32 4.98 -17.15
N TYR A 97 -24.85 5.61 -18.21
CA TYR A 97 -24.90 7.06 -18.31
C TYR A 97 -25.72 7.68 -17.19
N ASP A 98 -26.91 7.15 -16.92
CA ASP A 98 -27.79 7.63 -15.85
C ASP A 98 -27.11 7.47 -14.48
N LEU A 99 -26.44 6.34 -14.25
CA LEU A 99 -25.67 6.12 -13.04
C LEU A 99 -24.54 7.14 -12.92
N LEU A 100 -23.64 7.23 -13.90
CA LEU A 100 -22.44 8.07 -13.85
C LEU A 100 -22.76 9.57 -13.81
N SER A 101 -23.80 10.01 -14.52
CA SER A 101 -24.18 11.41 -14.57
C SER A 101 -24.64 11.98 -13.23
N GLN A 102 -25.16 11.12 -12.33
CA GLN A 102 -25.46 11.50 -10.94
C GLN A 102 -24.19 11.88 -10.18
N TYR A 103 -23.11 11.14 -10.38
CA TYR A 103 -21.82 11.35 -9.72
C TYR A 103 -21.07 12.55 -10.29
N TRP A 104 -21.05 12.67 -11.61
CA TRP A 104 -20.31 13.74 -12.31
C TRP A 104 -20.82 15.14 -11.96
N LYS A 105 -22.13 15.26 -11.74
CA LYS A 105 -22.80 16.52 -11.37
C LYS A 105 -22.82 16.78 -9.86
N SER A 106 -22.42 15.78 -9.06
CA SER A 106 -22.43 15.88 -7.61
C SER A 106 -21.11 16.43 -7.09
N ASN A 107 -21.20 17.30 -6.09
CA ASN A 107 -20.06 17.67 -5.24
C ASN A 107 -19.84 16.59 -4.18
N LEU A 108 -19.77 15.32 -4.61
CA LEU A 108 -19.58 14.20 -3.71
C LEU A 108 -18.34 14.42 -2.86
N LYS A 109 -18.50 14.24 -1.55
CA LYS A 109 -17.37 14.32 -0.63
C LYS A 109 -16.38 13.22 -0.98
N VAL A 110 -15.12 13.58 -1.18
CA VAL A 110 -14.06 12.62 -1.56
C VAL A 110 -13.93 11.45 -0.57
N LYS A 111 -14.34 11.65 0.69
CA LYS A 111 -14.44 10.59 1.70
C LYS A 111 -15.29 9.39 1.24
N VAL A 112 -16.35 9.63 0.47
CA VAL A 112 -17.25 8.60 -0.09
C VAL A 112 -16.58 7.86 -1.24
N LEU A 113 -15.82 8.58 -2.06
CA LEU A 113 -15.15 8.02 -3.24
C LEU A 113 -13.88 7.26 -2.91
N ARG A 114 -13.16 7.63 -1.84
CA ARG A 114 -11.88 7.01 -1.44
C ARG A 114 -11.94 5.47 -1.38
N PRO A 115 -12.93 4.83 -0.71
CA PRO A 115 -13.03 3.36 -0.70
C PRO A 115 -13.26 2.75 -2.08
N ILE A 116 -14.11 3.36 -2.91
CA ILE A 116 -14.38 2.90 -4.27
C ILE A 116 -13.11 3.01 -5.10
N PHE A 117 -12.44 4.16 -5.02
CA PHE A 117 -11.23 4.44 -5.77
C PHE A 117 -10.14 3.41 -5.48
N LYS A 118 -9.91 3.10 -4.19
CA LYS A 118 -8.96 2.07 -3.76
C LYS A 118 -9.32 0.70 -4.30
N LYS A 119 -10.59 0.28 -4.20
CA LYS A 119 -11.05 -1.02 -4.72
C LYS A 119 -10.89 -1.12 -6.23
N VAL A 120 -11.18 -0.05 -6.98
CA VAL A 120 -11.02 -0.03 -8.44
C VAL A 120 -9.53 -0.14 -8.82
N LEU A 121 -8.63 0.53 -8.11
CA LEU A 121 -7.19 0.33 -8.32
C LEU A 121 -6.74 -1.10 -8.05
N GLU A 122 -7.13 -1.66 -6.90
CA GLU A 122 -6.85 -3.06 -6.57
C GLU A 122 -7.41 -4.00 -7.65
N HIS A 123 -8.60 -3.70 -8.17
CA HIS A 123 -9.23 -4.47 -9.24
C HIS A 123 -8.45 -4.41 -10.56
N ILE A 124 -7.93 -3.23 -10.94
CA ILE A 124 -7.04 -3.07 -12.10
C ILE A 124 -5.76 -3.90 -11.90
N TRP A 125 -5.14 -3.79 -10.71
CA TRP A 125 -3.89 -4.49 -10.39
C TRP A 125 -4.03 -6.01 -10.37
N ILE A 126 -5.08 -6.54 -9.73
CA ILE A 126 -5.32 -7.97 -9.56
C ILE A 126 -5.78 -8.61 -10.88
N ASN A 127 -6.73 -7.99 -11.58
CA ASN A 127 -7.36 -8.61 -12.75
C ASN A 127 -6.60 -8.39 -14.06
N ARG A 128 -5.51 -7.59 -14.05
CA ARG A 128 -4.60 -7.40 -15.19
C ARG A 128 -5.36 -7.22 -16.51
N VAL A 129 -6.29 -6.25 -16.53
CA VAL A 129 -7.19 -5.86 -17.64
C VAL A 129 -8.21 -6.91 -18.14
N ASN A 130 -8.28 -8.11 -17.58
CA ASN A 130 -9.20 -9.15 -18.08
C ASN A 130 -10.67 -8.96 -17.66
N LYS A 131 -10.95 -8.12 -16.65
CA LYS A 131 -12.29 -7.89 -16.09
C LYS A 131 -12.58 -6.41 -15.81
N ILE A 132 -12.31 -5.54 -16.77
CA ILE A 132 -12.49 -4.08 -16.64
C ILE A 132 -13.43 -3.47 -17.70
N SER A 133 -14.35 -4.28 -18.25
CA SER A 133 -15.23 -3.86 -19.36
C SER A 133 -16.09 -2.64 -19.01
N ASN A 134 -16.66 -2.60 -17.80
CA ASN A 134 -17.50 -1.50 -17.35
C ASN A 134 -16.68 -0.25 -17.07
N LEU A 135 -15.45 -0.40 -16.57
CA LEU A 135 -14.53 0.73 -16.41
C LEU A 135 -14.20 1.34 -17.78
N LYS A 136 -13.90 0.51 -18.80
CA LYS A 136 -13.73 1.00 -20.18
C LYS A 136 -14.99 1.65 -20.74
N GLN A 137 -16.16 1.07 -20.48
CA GLN A 137 -17.45 1.65 -20.84
C GLN A 137 -17.62 3.03 -20.22
N SER A 138 -17.31 3.19 -18.92
CA SER A 138 -17.38 4.48 -18.24
C SER A 138 -16.47 5.55 -18.85
N LEU A 139 -15.24 5.17 -19.25
CA LEU A 139 -14.30 6.06 -19.94
C LEU A 139 -14.82 6.50 -21.31
N LEU A 140 -15.36 5.56 -22.09
CA LEU A 140 -15.95 5.84 -23.40
C LEU A 140 -17.18 6.75 -23.29
N LEU A 141 -18.05 6.53 -22.31
CA LEU A 141 -19.22 7.38 -22.06
C LEU A 141 -18.78 8.81 -21.70
N THR A 142 -17.77 8.95 -20.84
CA THR A 142 -17.20 10.26 -20.47
C THR A 142 -16.75 11.04 -21.70
N GLN A 143 -16.02 10.40 -22.62
CA GLN A 143 -15.55 11.00 -23.86
C GLN A 143 -16.70 11.31 -24.85
N LYS A 144 -17.62 10.36 -25.02
CA LYS A 144 -18.73 10.43 -25.99
C LYS A 144 -19.64 11.62 -25.71
N TYR A 145 -19.98 11.83 -24.44
CA TYR A 145 -20.96 12.85 -24.05
C TYR A 145 -20.32 14.22 -23.76
N LYS A 146 -18.99 14.37 -23.91
CA LYS A 146 -18.22 15.60 -23.64
C LYS A 146 -18.69 16.32 -22.38
N MET A 147 -18.92 15.54 -21.33
CA MET A 147 -19.65 16.03 -20.18
C MET A 147 -18.78 17.00 -19.40
N GLU A 148 -19.41 18.02 -18.84
CA GLU A 148 -18.82 18.77 -17.74
C GLU A 148 -18.73 17.81 -16.55
N ILE A 149 -17.58 17.13 -16.45
CA ILE A 149 -17.21 16.35 -15.27
C ILE A 149 -16.37 17.26 -14.38
N SER A 150 -16.58 17.18 -13.06
CA SER A 150 -15.73 17.93 -12.13
C SER A 150 -14.26 17.54 -12.30
N THR A 151 -13.33 18.45 -12.04
CA THR A 151 -11.88 18.21 -12.10
C THR A 151 -11.44 16.99 -11.27
N LEU A 152 -12.14 16.67 -10.18
CA LEU A 152 -11.94 15.44 -9.40
C LEU A 152 -12.12 14.17 -10.26
N TRP A 153 -13.21 14.08 -11.00
CA TRP A 153 -13.52 12.93 -11.85
C TRP A 153 -12.61 12.90 -13.08
N GLU A 154 -12.24 14.05 -13.63
CA GLU A 154 -11.24 14.13 -14.72
C GLU A 154 -9.92 13.49 -14.27
N ASN A 155 -9.44 13.87 -13.08
CA ASN A 155 -8.24 13.30 -12.47
C ASN A 155 -8.35 11.77 -12.34
N ILE A 156 -9.44 11.29 -11.74
CA ILE A 156 -9.63 9.85 -11.48
C ILE A 156 -9.71 9.05 -12.79
N PHE A 157 -10.52 9.48 -13.75
CA PHE A 157 -10.71 8.75 -15.00
C PHE A 157 -9.50 8.83 -15.91
N SER A 158 -8.80 9.97 -15.98
CA SER A 158 -7.54 10.07 -16.71
C SER A 158 -6.51 9.09 -16.14
N PHE A 159 -6.33 9.09 -14.81
CA PHE A 159 -5.43 8.17 -14.13
C PHE A 159 -5.76 6.69 -14.41
N TYR A 160 -7.03 6.30 -14.30
CA TYR A 160 -7.46 4.93 -14.61
C TYR A 160 -7.22 4.56 -16.07
N ASN A 161 -7.55 5.45 -17.00
CA ASN A 161 -7.33 5.20 -18.43
C ASN A 161 -5.84 4.98 -18.72
N ASN A 162 -4.97 5.83 -18.17
CA ASN A 162 -3.53 5.74 -18.36
C ASN A 162 -2.94 4.47 -17.72
N LEU A 163 -3.45 4.08 -16.54
CA LEU A 163 -3.06 2.82 -15.89
C LEU A 163 -3.54 1.59 -16.67
N ILE A 164 -4.76 1.61 -17.21
CA ILE A 164 -5.27 0.54 -18.08
C ILE A 164 -4.38 0.39 -19.31
N ASN A 165 -4.04 1.49 -19.99
CA ASN A 165 -3.16 1.48 -21.17
C ASN A 165 -1.80 0.83 -20.85
N LEU A 166 -1.20 1.17 -19.70
CA LEU A 166 0.02 0.51 -19.25
C LEU A 166 -0.17 -1.00 -19.12
N TYR A 167 -1.21 -1.47 -18.43
CA TYR A 167 -1.43 -2.91 -18.23
C TYR A 167 -1.73 -3.65 -19.54
N GLU A 168 -2.42 -3.01 -20.48
CA GLU A 168 -2.59 -3.54 -21.83
C GLU A 168 -1.25 -3.66 -22.55
N LYS A 169 -0.38 -2.66 -22.43
CA LYS A 169 0.96 -2.72 -23.01
C LYS A 169 1.82 -3.81 -22.37
N LEU A 170 1.79 -3.94 -21.04
CA LEU A 170 2.48 -5.01 -20.32
C LEU A 170 1.98 -6.39 -20.76
N LYS A 171 0.68 -6.53 -21.05
CA LYS A 171 0.10 -7.76 -21.60
C LYS A 171 0.60 -8.03 -23.02
N GLU A 172 0.58 -7.02 -23.90
CA GLU A 172 1.08 -7.10 -25.28
C GLU A 172 2.55 -7.53 -25.32
N LEU A 173 3.37 -7.00 -24.42
CA LEU A 173 4.80 -7.30 -24.33
C LEU A 173 5.12 -8.60 -23.57
N ASN A 174 4.11 -9.32 -23.05
CA ASN A 174 4.26 -10.51 -22.20
C ASN A 174 5.08 -10.26 -20.91
N LEU A 175 4.91 -9.09 -20.30
CA LEU A 175 5.66 -8.67 -19.11
C LEU A 175 4.87 -8.79 -17.81
N LEU A 176 3.55 -9.03 -17.83
CA LEU A 176 2.70 -9.03 -16.64
C LEU A 176 3.14 -9.95 -15.48
N GLU A 177 3.85 -11.03 -15.80
CA GLU A 177 4.36 -12.01 -14.82
C GLU A 177 5.82 -11.77 -14.46
N LYS A 178 6.49 -10.83 -15.12
CA LYS A 178 7.88 -10.48 -14.86
C LYS A 178 7.97 -9.60 -13.63
N SER A 179 9.00 -9.83 -12.83
CA SER A 179 9.33 -8.96 -11.71
C SER A 179 10.02 -7.68 -12.19
N PHE A 180 10.14 -6.69 -11.31
CA PHE A 180 10.92 -5.49 -11.60
C PHE A 180 12.37 -5.84 -12.01
N LEU A 181 13.00 -6.74 -11.27
CA LEU A 181 14.39 -7.14 -11.51
C LEU A 181 14.56 -7.89 -12.83
N ASP A 182 13.57 -8.68 -13.27
CA ASP A 182 13.58 -9.31 -14.59
C ASP A 182 13.64 -8.26 -15.72
N ILE A 183 12.88 -7.18 -15.58
CA ILE A 183 12.84 -6.09 -16.57
C ILE A 183 14.14 -5.30 -16.57
N GLU A 184 14.65 -4.93 -15.39
CA GLU A 184 15.94 -4.24 -15.25
C GLU A 184 17.09 -5.06 -15.87
N LYS A 185 17.12 -6.38 -15.65
CA LYS A 185 18.15 -7.27 -16.21
C LYS A 185 18.01 -7.43 -17.72
N SER A 186 16.79 -7.57 -18.23
CA SER A 186 16.54 -7.74 -19.67
C SER A 186 16.72 -6.45 -20.48
N LYS A 187 16.71 -5.27 -19.82
CA LYS A 187 16.78 -3.96 -20.46
C LYS A 187 15.75 -3.80 -21.58
N ASP A 188 14.49 -4.20 -21.32
CA ASP A 188 13.44 -4.17 -22.34
C ASP A 188 13.12 -2.73 -22.77
N ILE A 189 13.77 -2.30 -23.85
CA ILE A 189 13.65 -0.95 -24.43
C ILE A 189 12.22 -0.61 -24.85
N ARG A 190 11.37 -1.61 -25.16
CA ARG A 190 10.02 -1.37 -25.68
C ARG A 190 9.11 -0.78 -24.62
N LEU A 191 9.26 -1.21 -23.37
CA LEU A 191 8.52 -0.64 -22.26
C LEU A 191 9.00 0.79 -21.96
N ALA A 192 10.30 1.03 -22.03
CA ALA A 192 10.87 2.37 -21.82
C ALA A 192 10.42 3.37 -22.90
N ILE A 193 10.38 2.94 -24.16
CA ILE A 193 9.82 3.74 -25.28
C ILE A 193 8.36 4.07 -25.01
N PHE A 194 7.53 3.06 -24.68
CA PHE A 194 6.12 3.28 -24.37
C PHE A 194 5.92 4.27 -23.22
N MET A 195 6.67 4.14 -22.13
CA MET A 195 6.57 5.07 -21.00
C MET A 195 6.96 6.49 -21.41
N SER A 196 7.99 6.64 -22.25
CA SER A 196 8.40 7.95 -22.76
C SER A 196 7.31 8.60 -23.63
N GLU A 197 6.69 7.82 -24.52
CA GLU A 197 5.56 8.27 -25.35
C GLU A 197 4.33 8.64 -24.50
N GLU A 198 4.03 7.84 -23.48
CA GLU A 198 2.91 8.13 -22.56
C GLU A 198 3.16 9.39 -21.73
N ILE A 199 4.39 9.63 -21.26
CA ILE A 199 4.74 10.89 -20.60
C ILE A 199 4.44 12.07 -21.52
N ASP A 200 4.87 12.00 -22.78
CA ASP A 200 4.64 13.06 -23.75
C ASP A 200 3.16 13.29 -24.04
N ARG A 201 2.34 12.23 -24.03
CA ARG A 201 0.89 12.32 -24.20
C ARG A 201 0.18 12.89 -22.97
N ILE A 202 0.59 12.49 -21.77
CA ILE A 202 -0.12 12.79 -20.52
C ILE A 202 0.21 14.19 -19.99
N LYS A 203 1.44 14.69 -20.22
CA LYS A 203 1.89 16.01 -19.70
C LYS A 203 1.02 17.20 -20.12
N GLU A 204 0.20 17.04 -21.16
CA GLU A 204 -0.72 18.07 -21.64
C GLU A 204 -1.95 18.25 -20.73
N SER A 205 -2.35 17.24 -19.93
CA SER A 205 -3.59 17.26 -19.15
C SER A 205 -3.53 18.21 -17.95
N LYS A 206 -2.33 18.46 -17.40
CA LYS A 206 -2.10 19.23 -16.15
C LYS A 206 -2.89 18.71 -14.94
N LEU A 207 -3.39 17.48 -14.98
CA LEU A 207 -4.13 16.87 -13.89
C LEU A 207 -3.16 16.35 -12.80
N GLN A 208 -3.56 16.47 -11.53
CA GLN A 208 -2.75 16.08 -10.37
C GLN A 208 -2.35 14.60 -10.39
N LEU A 209 -3.30 13.69 -10.64
CA LEU A 209 -3.03 12.26 -10.69
C LEU A 209 -2.23 11.84 -11.94
N ASP A 210 -2.32 12.62 -13.00
CA ASP A 210 -1.51 12.42 -14.21
C ASP A 210 -0.06 12.81 -13.98
N ASN A 211 0.19 13.94 -13.31
CA ASN A 211 1.53 14.30 -12.84
C ASN A 211 2.10 13.22 -11.92
N TYR A 212 1.28 12.66 -11.04
CA TYR A 212 1.69 11.54 -10.19
C TYR A 212 2.13 10.31 -11.02
N LEU A 213 1.35 9.95 -12.04
CA LEU A 213 1.69 8.83 -12.93
C LEU A 213 2.96 9.09 -13.75
N ILE A 214 3.14 10.32 -14.26
CA ILE A 214 4.37 10.73 -14.94
C ILE A 214 5.58 10.59 -14.00
N GLY A 215 5.42 10.98 -12.72
CA GLY A 215 6.45 10.76 -11.69
C GLY A 215 6.82 9.28 -11.55
N ASN A 216 5.83 8.38 -11.54
CA ASN A 216 6.06 6.94 -11.52
C ASN A 216 6.82 6.45 -12.76
N TYR A 217 6.47 6.92 -13.95
CA TYR A 217 7.17 6.57 -15.20
C TYR A 217 8.62 7.07 -15.22
N TYR A 218 8.87 8.34 -14.88
CA TYR A 218 10.25 8.83 -14.79
C TYR A 218 11.06 8.08 -13.74
N SER A 219 10.45 7.75 -12.60
CA SER A 219 11.11 6.95 -11.58
C SER A 219 11.47 5.55 -12.09
N PHE A 220 10.57 4.92 -12.85
CA PHE A 220 10.83 3.63 -13.46
C PHE A 220 11.98 3.71 -14.48
N LEU A 221 12.03 4.78 -15.27
CA LEU A 221 13.10 5.05 -16.25
C LEU A 221 14.45 5.43 -15.60
N GLY A 222 14.50 5.56 -14.27
CA GLY A 222 15.70 5.99 -13.54
C GLY A 222 15.94 7.51 -13.58
N GLU A 223 15.00 8.30 -14.08
CA GLU A 223 15.09 9.76 -14.18
C GLU A 223 14.60 10.45 -12.89
N ARG A 224 15.34 10.24 -11.81
CA ARG A 224 14.94 10.62 -10.45
C ARG A 224 14.56 12.11 -10.30
N SER A 225 15.38 13.03 -10.79
CA SER A 225 15.13 14.47 -10.64
C SER A 225 13.86 14.92 -11.37
N LYS A 226 13.53 14.28 -12.50
CA LYS A 226 12.26 14.52 -13.19
C LYS A 226 11.09 13.93 -12.41
N ALA A 227 11.24 12.70 -11.90
CA ALA A 227 10.23 12.08 -11.06
C ALA A 227 9.86 12.97 -9.85
N LEU A 228 10.87 13.50 -9.14
CA LEU A 228 10.68 14.42 -8.02
C LEU A 228 9.93 15.69 -8.40
N THR A 229 10.27 16.30 -9.55
CA THR A 229 9.55 17.47 -10.07
C THR A 229 8.06 17.18 -10.22
N TYR A 230 7.70 16.07 -10.87
CA TYR A 230 6.30 15.71 -11.11
C TYR A 230 5.56 15.26 -9.85
N TYR A 231 6.21 14.57 -8.91
CA TYR A 231 5.62 14.30 -7.61
C TYR A 231 5.36 15.58 -6.82
N SER A 232 6.29 16.54 -6.87
CA SER A 232 6.13 17.85 -6.22
C SER A 232 4.99 18.65 -6.84
N GLU A 233 4.82 18.59 -8.17
CA GLU A 233 3.66 19.19 -8.85
C GLU A 233 2.36 18.48 -8.49
N ALA A 234 2.37 17.15 -8.41
CA ALA A 234 1.23 16.37 -7.98
C ALA A 234 0.88 16.60 -6.50
N ALA A 235 1.82 17.02 -5.66
CA ALA A 235 1.56 17.35 -4.26
C ALA A 235 1.04 18.78 -4.04
N LYS A 236 1.03 19.65 -5.07
CA LYS A 236 0.45 21.00 -4.97
C LYS A 236 -1.07 20.91 -4.90
N ASN A 237 -1.68 21.64 -3.96
CA ASN A 237 -3.13 21.74 -3.86
C ASN A 237 -3.70 22.31 -5.16
N TYR A 238 -4.65 21.61 -5.77
CA TYR A 238 -5.48 22.14 -6.85
C TYR A 238 -6.88 22.37 -6.27
N GLU A 239 -7.43 23.58 -6.43
CA GLU A 239 -8.79 23.91 -5.97
C GLU A 239 -9.07 23.49 -4.51
N ASP A 240 -8.15 23.82 -3.60
CA ASP A 240 -8.23 23.59 -2.15
C ASP A 240 -8.10 22.14 -1.65
N PHE A 241 -7.78 21.15 -2.49
CA PHE A 241 -7.59 19.76 -2.07
C PHE A 241 -6.31 19.09 -2.62
N ASP A 242 -5.64 18.29 -1.78
CA ASP A 242 -4.57 17.36 -2.17
C ASP A 242 -5.19 15.99 -2.44
N LEU A 243 -5.47 15.63 -3.70
CA LEU A 243 -6.16 14.38 -4.02
C LEU A 243 -5.37 13.15 -3.60
N ILE A 244 -4.04 13.21 -3.58
CA ILE A 244 -3.22 12.05 -3.22
C ILE A 244 -3.37 11.76 -1.74
N LYS A 245 -3.29 12.78 -0.87
CA LYS A 245 -3.59 12.63 0.56
C LYS A 245 -5.06 12.28 0.81
N LEU A 246 -5.97 12.90 0.06
CA LEU A 246 -7.40 12.75 0.27
C LEU A 246 -7.90 11.35 -0.12
N LEU A 247 -7.37 10.79 -1.21
CA LEU A 247 -7.64 9.41 -1.64
C LEU A 247 -6.77 8.40 -0.88
N ASN A 248 -5.63 8.82 -0.32
CA ASN A 248 -4.71 8.00 0.47
C ASN A 248 -4.38 6.66 -0.21
N PHE A 249 -4.19 6.69 -1.51
CA PHE A 249 -3.96 5.47 -2.30
C PHE A 249 -2.48 5.21 -2.55
N ASP A 250 -1.66 6.28 -2.51
CA ASP A 250 -0.24 6.17 -2.78
C ASP A 250 0.58 7.37 -2.28
N LEU A 251 0.84 7.40 -0.97
CA LEU A 251 1.77 8.35 -0.35
C LEU A 251 3.25 7.93 -0.53
N GLY A 252 3.49 6.70 -0.98
CA GLY A 252 4.81 6.12 -1.06
C GLY A 252 5.65 6.76 -2.16
N GLY A 253 5.11 6.95 -3.38
CA GLY A 253 5.88 7.51 -4.49
C GLY A 253 6.37 8.95 -4.25
N ILE A 254 5.55 9.77 -3.59
CA ILE A 254 5.95 11.12 -3.16
C ILE A 254 7.10 11.03 -2.15
N SER A 255 6.96 10.15 -1.15
CA SER A 255 7.96 10.03 -0.10
C SER A 255 9.27 9.44 -0.60
N THR A 256 9.27 8.45 -1.50
CA THR A 256 10.48 7.71 -1.95
C THR A 256 11.64 8.61 -2.38
N PHE A 257 11.36 9.75 -3.02
CA PHE A 257 12.41 10.63 -3.55
C PHE A 257 12.43 12.01 -2.93
N ASN A 258 11.69 12.25 -1.83
CA ASN A 258 11.61 13.55 -1.17
C ASN A 258 13.00 14.10 -0.82
N ASN A 259 13.42 15.15 -1.54
CA ASN A 259 14.47 16.13 -1.25
C ASN A 259 15.87 15.64 -0.78
N LEU A 260 16.15 14.34 -0.80
CA LEU A 260 17.44 13.78 -0.41
C LEU A 260 18.28 13.48 -1.64
N ASP A 261 19.04 14.44 -2.15
CA ASP A 261 20.02 14.12 -3.19
C ASP A 261 20.95 13.01 -2.71
N LEU A 262 21.32 12.08 -3.59
CA LEU A 262 22.14 10.92 -3.22
C LEU A 262 23.48 11.34 -2.62
N GLU A 263 23.96 12.53 -2.99
CA GLU A 263 25.17 13.16 -2.49
C GLU A 263 25.03 13.75 -1.07
N ASP A 264 23.81 14.11 -0.65
CA ASP A 264 23.53 14.73 0.65
C ASP A 264 23.24 13.71 1.76
N VAL A 265 23.20 12.42 1.39
CA VAL A 265 22.95 11.31 2.31
C VAL A 265 24.16 11.10 3.22
N LYS A 266 24.11 11.67 4.42
CA LYS A 266 25.11 11.44 5.47
C LYS A 266 24.65 10.34 6.41
N TYR A 267 25.33 9.20 6.36
CA TYR A 267 25.21 8.16 7.38
C TYR A 267 25.89 8.63 8.66
N ASP A 268 25.09 8.95 9.67
CA ASP A 268 25.56 9.28 11.00
C ASP A 268 25.42 8.05 11.90
N ARG A 269 26.50 7.28 11.98
CA ARG A 269 26.57 6.08 12.83
C ARG A 269 26.22 6.43 14.28
N GLN A 270 26.66 7.57 14.80
CA GLN A 270 26.43 7.91 16.21
C GLN A 270 24.94 8.04 16.52
N LYS A 271 24.16 8.72 15.66
CA LYS A 271 22.71 8.85 15.82
C LYS A 271 21.95 7.52 15.86
N VAL A 272 22.46 6.50 15.16
CA VAL A 272 21.85 5.16 15.16
C VAL A 272 22.14 4.43 16.46
N PHE A 273 23.31 4.64 17.07
CA PHE A 273 23.82 3.80 18.16
C PHE A 273 23.76 4.43 19.56
N ASP A 274 23.17 5.62 19.73
CA ASP A 274 23.20 6.34 21.01
C ASP A 274 22.65 5.53 22.21
N SER A 275 21.61 4.73 22.01
CA SER A 275 21.01 3.85 23.04
C SER A 275 21.18 2.35 22.78
N PHE A 276 21.83 1.99 21.68
CA PHE A 276 21.94 0.61 21.23
C PHE A 276 22.94 -0.20 22.08
N LYS A 277 22.53 -1.39 22.51
CA LYS A 277 23.34 -2.29 23.34
C LYS A 277 23.16 -3.75 22.95
N PHE A 278 24.23 -4.53 23.11
CA PHE A 278 24.13 -5.99 23.10
C PHE A 278 23.81 -6.50 24.49
N TYR A 279 22.90 -7.48 24.58
CA TYR A 279 22.60 -8.14 25.85
C TYR A 279 23.71 -9.09 26.30
N SER A 280 24.45 -9.67 25.34
CA SER A 280 25.60 -10.54 25.58
C SER A 280 26.65 -10.33 24.50
N ASP A 281 27.92 -10.47 24.88
CA ASP A 281 29.07 -10.45 23.97
C ASP A 281 29.35 -11.82 23.32
N GLU A 282 28.68 -12.88 23.77
CA GLU A 282 28.82 -14.20 23.18
C GLU A 282 28.16 -14.25 21.79
N ILE A 283 28.97 -14.55 20.78
CA ILE A 283 28.53 -14.65 19.39
C ILE A 283 28.73 -16.09 18.90
N PRO A 284 27.69 -16.72 18.33
CA PRO A 284 27.86 -18.00 17.64
C PRO A 284 28.64 -17.81 16.33
N ASN A 285 29.92 -18.12 16.35
CA ASN A 285 30.80 -17.99 15.17
C ASN A 285 30.79 -19.24 14.25
N ASP A 286 29.93 -20.22 14.52
CA ASP A 286 29.87 -21.48 13.77
C ASP A 286 28.80 -21.48 12.66
N LYS A 287 28.05 -20.39 12.50
CA LYS A 287 26.96 -20.27 11.52
C LYS A 287 27.37 -19.33 10.39
N GLU A 288 26.97 -19.66 9.16
CA GLU A 288 27.22 -18.79 8.01
C GLU A 288 26.20 -17.64 7.90
N THR A 289 24.96 -17.89 8.35
CA THR A 289 23.82 -16.97 8.20
C THR A 289 23.22 -16.59 9.55
N THR A 290 22.96 -15.29 9.74
CA THR A 290 22.17 -14.76 10.87
C THR A 290 20.82 -14.25 10.39
N LEU A 291 19.74 -14.77 10.97
CA LEU A 291 18.40 -14.23 10.82
C LEU A 291 18.22 -13.05 11.77
N VAL A 292 17.81 -11.90 11.24
CA VAL A 292 17.65 -10.66 12.03
C VAL A 292 16.18 -10.24 12.06
N PHE A 293 15.68 -10.01 13.27
CA PHE A 293 14.34 -9.51 13.54
C PHE A 293 14.43 -8.22 14.35
N SER A 294 13.49 -7.30 14.14
CA SER A 294 13.23 -6.17 15.03
C SER A 294 11.84 -6.30 15.62
N VAL A 295 11.72 -6.12 16.93
CA VAL A 295 10.47 -6.32 17.68
C VAL A 295 10.37 -5.32 18.82
N ASP A 296 9.16 -4.87 19.12
CA ASP A 296 8.85 -4.28 20.42
C ASP A 296 8.48 -5.37 21.43
N GLU A 297 8.18 -4.96 22.67
CA GLU A 297 7.76 -5.89 23.71
C GLU A 297 6.50 -6.69 23.30
N VAL A 298 5.52 -6.05 22.69
CA VAL A 298 4.23 -6.67 22.39
C VAL A 298 4.38 -7.68 21.25
N PHE A 299 5.05 -7.31 20.16
CA PHE A 299 5.36 -8.19 19.04
C PHE A 299 6.19 -9.39 19.50
N LEU A 300 7.20 -9.19 20.35
CA LEU A 300 8.02 -10.29 20.86
C LEU A 300 7.17 -11.25 21.71
N ARG A 301 6.22 -10.76 22.51
CA ARG A 301 5.30 -11.63 23.27
C ARG A 301 4.34 -12.41 22.37
N VAL A 302 3.87 -11.81 21.27
CA VAL A 302 2.93 -12.46 20.34
C VAL A 302 3.63 -13.50 19.46
N TYR A 303 4.71 -13.10 18.80
CA TYR A 303 5.36 -13.91 17.77
C TYR A 303 6.60 -14.67 18.27
N GLY A 304 7.23 -14.18 19.34
CA GLY A 304 8.41 -14.79 19.96
C GLY A 304 8.24 -16.27 20.26
N PRO A 305 7.13 -16.75 20.86
CA PRO A 305 6.95 -18.19 21.08
C PRO A 305 7.08 -19.05 19.82
N SER A 306 6.54 -18.58 18.69
CA SER A 306 6.66 -19.28 17.41
C SER A 306 8.10 -19.23 16.88
N LEU A 307 8.74 -18.06 16.93
CA LEU A 307 10.12 -17.89 16.48
C LEU A 307 11.10 -18.73 17.33
N LEU A 308 10.95 -18.70 18.65
CA LEU A 308 11.73 -19.53 19.59
C LEU A 308 11.57 -21.02 19.31
N TYR A 309 10.34 -21.47 18.98
CA TYR A 309 10.12 -22.83 18.54
C TYR A 309 10.87 -23.12 17.23
N SER A 310 10.89 -22.20 16.27
CA SER A 310 11.65 -22.35 15.02
C SER A 310 13.16 -22.44 15.23
N ILE A 311 13.74 -21.70 16.18
CA ILE A 311 15.17 -21.80 16.54
C ILE A 311 15.55 -23.24 16.85
N THR A 312 14.70 -23.93 17.62
CA THR A 312 14.95 -25.32 18.00
C THR A 312 14.85 -26.33 16.86
N ALA A 313 14.39 -25.92 15.67
CA ALA A 313 14.31 -26.74 14.47
C ALA A 313 15.36 -26.37 13.41
N LEU A 314 15.94 -25.17 13.46
CA LEU A 314 16.80 -24.61 12.42
C LEU A 314 18.23 -24.41 12.94
N GLU A 315 18.95 -25.52 13.15
CA GLU A 315 20.28 -25.52 13.79
C GLU A 315 21.40 -24.87 12.94
N ARG A 316 21.19 -24.70 11.63
CA ARG A 316 22.20 -24.20 10.68
C ARG A 316 22.31 -22.68 10.62
N VAL A 317 21.33 -21.96 11.18
CA VAL A 317 21.30 -20.50 11.19
C VAL A 317 21.36 -19.99 12.62
N HIS A 318 21.87 -18.77 12.76
CA HIS A 318 21.84 -18.04 14.02
C HIS A 318 20.62 -17.10 14.03
N PHE A 319 19.97 -16.92 15.18
CA PHE A 319 18.83 -16.00 15.32
C PHE A 319 19.25 -14.82 16.20
N HIS A 320 19.05 -13.61 15.68
CA HIS A 320 19.27 -12.37 16.39
C HIS A 320 17.97 -11.55 16.49
N PHE A 321 17.63 -11.15 17.70
CA PHE A 321 16.49 -10.26 17.97
C PHE A 321 16.99 -8.90 18.42
N HIS A 322 16.58 -7.86 17.71
CA HIS A 322 16.73 -6.48 18.15
C HIS A 322 15.44 -6.02 18.84
N VAL A 323 15.52 -5.74 20.14
CA VAL A 323 14.37 -5.44 21.01
C VAL A 323 14.31 -3.95 21.33
N ILE A 324 13.21 -3.30 20.96
CA ILE A 324 13.01 -1.86 21.19
C ILE A 324 12.02 -1.71 22.35
N SER A 325 12.53 -1.33 23.52
CA SER A 325 11.73 -1.21 24.75
C SER A 325 12.53 -0.55 25.86
N ASP A 326 11.89 0.34 26.62
CA ASP A 326 12.44 0.89 27.86
C ASP A 326 12.66 -0.18 28.96
N ASN A 327 12.14 -1.39 28.76
CA ASN A 327 12.26 -2.54 29.66
C ASN A 327 12.93 -3.75 28.98
N ALA A 328 13.68 -3.54 27.91
CA ALA A 328 14.18 -4.61 27.03
C ALA A 328 14.92 -5.73 27.78
N GLU A 329 15.79 -5.42 28.74
CA GLU A 329 16.55 -6.44 29.48
C GLU A 329 15.67 -7.46 30.21
N ASN A 330 14.57 -7.01 30.82
CA ASN A 330 13.66 -7.92 31.52
C ASN A 330 12.88 -8.78 30.53
N ILE A 331 12.46 -8.19 29.40
CA ILE A 331 11.79 -8.94 28.33
C ILE A 331 12.71 -9.98 27.72
N ILE A 332 13.99 -9.66 27.51
CA ILE A 332 15.00 -10.60 27.03
C ILE A 332 15.18 -11.75 28.04
N LYS A 333 15.27 -11.46 29.34
CA LYS A 333 15.35 -12.49 30.40
C LYS A 333 14.13 -13.42 30.37
N ASP A 334 12.93 -12.87 30.29
CA ASP A 334 11.69 -13.66 30.20
C ASP A 334 11.67 -14.53 28.94
N THR A 335 12.14 -13.99 27.81
CA THR A 335 12.23 -14.69 26.53
C THR A 335 13.23 -15.84 26.59
N LEU A 336 14.39 -15.64 27.20
CA LEU A 336 15.40 -16.69 27.41
C LEU A 336 14.89 -17.77 28.36
N ASN A 337 14.15 -17.41 29.42
CA ASN A 337 13.52 -18.37 30.32
C ASN A 337 12.49 -19.24 29.58
N LEU A 338 11.64 -18.63 28.75
CA LEU A 338 10.72 -19.36 27.89
C LEU A 338 11.45 -20.31 26.93
N PHE A 339 12.53 -19.84 26.30
CA PHE A 339 13.32 -20.65 25.39
C PHE A 339 13.94 -21.87 26.08
N ASN A 340 14.49 -21.70 27.28
CA ASN A 340 15.00 -22.80 28.10
C ASN A 340 13.90 -23.83 28.43
N ASN A 341 12.70 -23.37 28.78
CA ASN A 341 11.56 -24.26 29.02
C ASN A 341 11.16 -25.05 27.75
N ILE A 342 11.23 -24.42 26.57
CA ILE A 342 10.97 -25.08 25.28
C ILE A 342 12.02 -26.18 25.04
N ILE A 343 13.31 -25.88 25.27
CA ILE A 343 14.41 -26.84 25.14
C ILE A 343 14.20 -28.05 26.05
N GLU A 344 13.90 -27.81 27.32
CA GLU A 344 13.66 -28.84 28.32
C GLU A 344 12.45 -29.71 27.94
N PHE A 345 11.32 -29.08 27.63
CA PHE A 345 10.09 -29.76 27.24
C PHE A 345 10.29 -30.66 26.02
N ARG A 346 11.02 -30.18 25.01
CA ARG A 346 11.33 -30.92 23.78
C ARG A 346 12.49 -31.91 23.92
N LYS A 347 13.21 -31.90 25.04
CA LYS A 347 14.41 -32.73 25.30
C LYS A 347 15.49 -32.55 24.23
N ILE A 348 15.70 -31.31 23.79
CA ILE A 348 16.71 -30.99 22.79
C ILE A 348 18.10 -31.03 23.42
N LYS A 349 19.06 -31.67 22.74
CA LYS A 349 20.43 -31.84 23.26
C LYS A 349 21.39 -30.75 22.80
N THR A 350 21.16 -30.22 21.60
CA THR A 350 22.03 -29.26 20.92
C THR A 350 21.15 -28.20 20.30
N VAL A 351 21.43 -26.93 20.63
CA VAL A 351 20.72 -25.79 20.05
C VAL A 351 21.61 -24.57 20.12
N THR A 352 21.56 -23.75 19.08
CA THR A 352 22.21 -22.44 19.08
C THR A 352 21.31 -21.48 19.85
N LEU A 353 21.84 -20.85 20.90
CA LEU A 353 21.08 -19.84 21.63
C LEU A 353 20.86 -18.61 20.74
N PRO A 354 19.68 -17.98 20.76
CA PRO A 354 19.49 -16.68 20.14
C PRO A 354 20.31 -15.62 20.85
N THR A 355 20.74 -14.62 20.09
CA THR A 355 21.34 -13.41 20.65
C THR A 355 20.35 -12.26 20.62
N PHE A 356 20.60 -11.27 21.48
CA PHE A 356 19.73 -10.11 21.63
C PHE A 356 20.56 -8.83 21.62
N SER A 357 20.06 -7.83 20.90
CA SER A 357 20.42 -6.43 21.08
C SER A 357 19.18 -5.66 21.47
N TYR A 358 19.35 -4.46 22.02
CA TYR A 358 18.24 -3.63 22.44
C TYR A 358 18.56 -2.15 22.42
N GLU A 359 17.50 -1.35 22.39
CA GLU A 359 17.55 0.10 22.53
C GLU A 359 16.26 0.62 23.19
N ASP A 360 16.35 1.81 23.77
CA ASP A 360 15.21 2.50 24.35
C ASP A 360 14.26 3.02 23.25
N ILE A 361 13.01 3.31 23.62
CA ILE A 361 12.05 3.86 22.67
C ILE A 361 12.49 5.28 22.31
N PRO A 362 12.74 5.59 21.03
CA PRO A 362 13.18 6.92 20.62
C PRO A 362 12.07 7.96 20.85
N LYS A 363 12.44 9.09 21.47
CA LYS A 363 11.48 10.12 21.93
C LYS A 363 10.90 11.00 20.82
N ASN A 364 11.58 11.09 19.68
CA ASN A 364 11.26 12.03 18.60
C ASN A 364 10.61 11.33 17.38
N VAL A 365 10.11 10.11 17.54
CA VAL A 365 9.47 9.38 16.43
C VAL A 365 7.96 9.56 16.53
N GLU A 366 7.37 10.17 15.51
CA GLU A 366 5.93 10.39 15.45
C GLU A 366 5.17 9.08 15.22
N ASN A 367 5.70 8.19 14.40
CA ASN A 367 5.12 6.87 14.13
C ASN A 367 6.05 5.74 14.61
N ILE A 368 5.86 5.35 15.87
CA ILE A 368 6.72 4.34 16.50
C ILE A 368 6.63 2.96 15.84
N THR A 369 5.48 2.56 15.29
CA THR A 369 5.34 1.27 14.61
C THR A 369 6.17 1.23 13.32
N THR A 370 6.27 2.36 12.62
CA THR A 370 7.17 2.50 11.47
C THR A 370 8.63 2.38 11.88
N TYR A 371 9.02 2.97 13.01
CA TYR A 371 10.37 2.84 13.55
C TYR A 371 10.72 1.38 13.85
N TYR A 372 9.82 0.63 14.51
CA TYR A 372 10.04 -0.79 14.80
C TYR A 372 10.32 -1.62 13.54
N ALA A 373 9.57 -1.38 12.46
CA ALA A 373 9.79 -2.04 11.18
C ALA A 373 11.13 -1.65 10.52
N CYS A 374 11.58 -0.40 10.72
CA CYS A 374 12.79 0.15 10.13
C CYS A 374 14.09 -0.24 10.88
N ALA A 375 14.03 -0.41 12.20
CA ALA A 375 15.24 -0.56 13.03
C ALA A 375 16.13 -1.74 12.63
N ARG A 376 15.56 -2.87 12.19
CA ARG A 376 16.31 -4.01 11.64
C ARG A 376 17.19 -3.64 10.44
N PHE A 377 16.78 -2.66 9.64
CA PHE A 377 17.55 -2.14 8.52
C PHE A 377 18.60 -1.14 8.99
N MET A 378 18.23 -0.25 9.92
CA MET A 378 19.16 0.74 10.49
C MET A 378 20.40 0.09 11.12
N HIS A 379 20.21 -1.06 11.77
CA HIS A 379 21.28 -1.77 12.46
C HIS A 379 21.95 -2.87 11.62
N ALA A 380 21.50 -3.10 10.38
CA ALA A 380 21.96 -4.21 9.55
C ALA A 380 23.47 -4.16 9.21
N ASP A 381 24.01 -2.97 8.88
CA ASP A 381 25.45 -2.78 8.62
C ASP A 381 26.28 -3.20 9.85
N TYR A 382 25.84 -2.81 11.05
CA TYR A 382 26.48 -3.20 12.30
C TYR A 382 26.41 -4.71 12.52
N PHE A 383 25.27 -5.33 12.25
CA PHE A 383 25.14 -6.77 12.41
C PHE A 383 26.06 -7.55 11.45
N LEU A 384 26.23 -7.08 10.21
CA LEU A 384 27.20 -7.67 9.26
C LEU A 384 28.63 -7.60 9.80
N GLU A 385 29.01 -6.49 10.45
CA GLU A 385 30.32 -6.34 11.10
C GLU A 385 30.45 -7.21 12.35
N LYS A 386 29.45 -7.21 13.23
CA LYS A 386 29.50 -7.86 14.54
C LYS A 386 29.51 -9.38 14.43
N PHE A 387 28.67 -9.94 13.56
CA PHE A 387 28.53 -11.40 13.42
C PHE A 387 29.51 -11.98 12.41
N GLU A 388 30.11 -11.15 11.56
CA GLU A 388 30.93 -11.59 10.42
C GLU A 388 30.21 -12.56 9.45
N ASN A 389 28.88 -12.62 9.54
CA ASN A 389 28.01 -13.55 8.81
C ASN A 389 27.20 -12.84 7.73
N GLU A 390 26.68 -13.59 6.76
CA GLU A 390 25.61 -13.08 5.90
C GLU A 390 24.31 -12.95 6.73
N ILE A 391 23.43 -12.03 6.34
CA ILE A 391 22.22 -11.73 7.09
C ILE A 391 20.98 -11.94 6.24
N LEU A 392 19.95 -12.53 6.85
CA LEU A 392 18.60 -12.56 6.32
C LEU A 392 17.68 -11.82 7.30
N ILE A 393 17.30 -10.60 6.93
CA ILE A 393 16.35 -9.77 7.65
C ILE A 393 14.93 -10.27 7.35
N LEU A 394 14.12 -10.48 8.39
CA LEU A 394 12.77 -11.02 8.30
C LEU A 394 11.75 -10.21 9.11
N ASP A 395 10.49 -10.20 8.67
CA ASP A 395 9.35 -9.84 9.52
C ASP A 395 9.24 -10.85 10.68
N ALA A 396 9.00 -10.33 11.88
CA ALA A 396 8.79 -11.16 13.07
C ALA A 396 7.45 -11.92 13.02
N ASP A 397 6.51 -11.48 12.19
CA ASP A 397 5.18 -12.10 12.04
C ASP A 397 5.15 -13.28 11.05
N PHE A 398 6.31 -13.69 10.53
CA PHE A 398 6.43 -14.90 9.73
C PHE A 398 6.44 -16.17 10.58
N MET A 399 5.71 -17.18 10.10
CA MET A 399 5.82 -18.56 10.58
C MET A 399 6.66 -19.39 9.62
N PHE A 400 7.63 -20.12 10.19
CA PHE A 400 8.45 -21.08 9.45
C PHE A 400 7.66 -22.36 9.21
N ILE A 401 7.55 -22.78 7.94
CA ILE A 401 6.89 -24.02 7.53
C ILE A 401 7.79 -25.00 6.78
N ASN A 402 8.94 -24.54 6.29
CA ASN A 402 9.95 -25.38 5.63
C ASN A 402 11.35 -24.94 6.03
N ASP A 403 12.36 -25.73 5.64
CA ASP A 403 13.77 -25.37 5.73
C ASP A 403 14.12 -24.18 4.80
N LEU A 404 15.22 -23.47 5.11
CA LEU A 404 15.72 -22.31 4.40
C LEU A 404 16.68 -22.64 3.25
N ASP A 405 17.12 -23.89 3.11
CA ASP A 405 18.14 -24.30 2.14
C ASP A 405 17.90 -23.76 0.71
N GLU A 406 16.70 -23.94 0.13
CA GLU A 406 16.38 -23.46 -1.22
C GLU A 406 16.46 -21.93 -1.33
N LEU A 407 16.00 -21.22 -0.29
CA LEU A 407 16.05 -19.76 -0.21
C LEU A 407 17.50 -19.27 -0.11
N LEU A 408 18.29 -19.82 0.80
CA LEU A 408 19.66 -19.38 1.05
C LEU A 408 20.58 -19.68 -0.14
N ILE A 409 20.46 -20.85 -0.77
CA ILE A 409 21.20 -21.18 -1.99
C ILE A 409 20.96 -20.11 -3.07
N LYS A 410 19.69 -19.75 -3.30
CA LYS A 410 19.33 -18.72 -4.28
C LYS A 410 19.85 -17.33 -3.88
N CYS A 411 19.69 -16.95 -2.61
CA CYS A 411 20.10 -15.64 -2.14
C CYS A 411 21.62 -15.43 -2.26
N ARG A 412 22.41 -16.46 -1.97
CA ARG A 412 23.88 -16.46 -2.05
C ARG A 412 24.44 -16.25 -3.46
N GLU A 413 23.61 -16.37 -4.49
CA GLU A 413 24.00 -15.99 -5.86
C GLU A 413 24.16 -14.47 -6.00
N SER A 414 23.63 -13.68 -5.06
CA SER A 414 23.55 -12.21 -5.11
C SER A 414 24.28 -11.55 -3.93
N ASP A 415 24.67 -10.30 -4.10
CA ASP A 415 25.23 -9.50 -3.00
C ASP A 415 24.09 -9.08 -2.06
N ILE A 416 22.97 -8.66 -2.66
CA ILE A 416 21.74 -8.27 -1.98
C ILE A 416 20.58 -9.00 -2.66
N ALA A 417 19.61 -9.50 -1.89
CA ALA A 417 18.38 -10.02 -2.47
C ALA A 417 17.15 -9.62 -1.67
N THR A 418 16.04 -9.33 -2.35
CA THR A 418 14.75 -9.00 -1.73
C THR A 418 13.62 -9.52 -2.60
N THR A 419 12.38 -9.57 -2.10
CA THR A 419 11.24 -9.93 -2.95
C THR A 419 10.87 -8.75 -3.83
N SER A 420 11.04 -8.89 -5.15
CA SER A 420 10.61 -7.83 -6.07
C SER A 420 9.18 -8.05 -6.55
N SER A 421 8.42 -6.96 -6.67
CA SER A 421 7.04 -7.02 -7.15
C SER A 421 6.97 -7.23 -8.66
N SER A 422 5.82 -7.72 -9.12
CA SER A 422 5.50 -7.73 -10.54
C SER A 422 5.57 -6.32 -11.13
N ILE A 423 5.94 -6.24 -12.41
CA ILE A 423 6.17 -4.96 -13.10
C ILE A 423 5.00 -3.97 -12.97
N GLY A 424 3.76 -4.45 -13.01
CA GLY A 424 2.58 -3.59 -12.91
C GLY A 424 2.44 -2.89 -11.55
N LEU A 425 2.91 -3.53 -10.47
CA LEU A 425 2.96 -2.91 -9.14
C LEU A 425 4.23 -2.07 -8.96
N SER A 426 5.33 -2.49 -9.58
CA SER A 426 6.65 -1.87 -9.46
C SER A 426 6.82 -0.53 -10.17
N ILE A 427 5.80 -0.07 -10.92
CA ILE A 427 5.76 1.32 -11.38
C ILE A 427 5.74 2.29 -10.19
N PHE A 428 5.09 1.89 -9.09
CA PHE A 428 5.09 2.62 -7.84
C PHE A 428 6.39 2.31 -7.09
N PRO A 429 7.26 3.31 -6.86
CA PRO A 429 8.63 3.08 -6.41
C PRO A 429 8.74 2.27 -5.12
N TRP A 430 7.93 2.60 -4.12
CA TRP A 430 7.88 1.90 -2.83
C TRP A 430 7.37 0.46 -2.91
N ARG A 431 6.75 0.05 -4.03
CA ARG A 431 6.31 -1.33 -4.25
C ARG A 431 7.34 -2.19 -4.96
N ARG A 432 8.47 -1.64 -5.43
CA ARG A 432 9.47 -2.40 -6.19
C ARG A 432 10.05 -3.54 -5.37
N PHE A 433 10.34 -3.28 -4.11
CA PHE A 433 10.95 -4.21 -3.18
C PHE A 433 10.12 -4.34 -1.90
N MET A 434 9.83 -5.58 -1.49
CA MET A 434 9.11 -5.84 -0.24
C MET A 434 10.10 -5.91 0.91
N ALA A 435 9.76 -5.28 2.03
CA ALA A 435 10.63 -5.23 3.20
C ALA A 435 10.62 -6.51 4.06
N GLY A 436 9.66 -7.41 3.83
CA GLY A 436 9.52 -8.60 4.68
C GLY A 436 10.72 -9.54 4.64
N ILE A 437 11.44 -9.63 3.52
CA ILE A 437 12.61 -10.50 3.36
C ILE A 437 13.71 -9.74 2.63
N VAL A 438 14.84 -9.54 3.31
CA VAL A 438 16.05 -8.93 2.72
C VAL A 438 17.28 -9.73 3.11
N TYR A 439 17.97 -10.27 2.12
CA TYR A 439 19.25 -10.94 2.27
C TYR A 439 20.40 -9.99 1.95
N LEU A 440 21.45 -10.07 2.76
CA LEU A 440 22.66 -9.26 2.65
C LEU A 440 23.87 -10.17 2.81
N LYS A 441 24.67 -10.29 1.76
CA LYS A 441 25.99 -10.90 1.84
C LYS A 441 26.92 -10.00 2.67
N ASN A 442 27.84 -10.55 3.45
CA ASN A 442 28.80 -9.74 4.22
C ASN A 442 29.92 -9.17 3.35
N GLU A 443 29.57 -8.23 2.50
CA GLU A 443 30.47 -7.55 1.58
C GLU A 443 30.21 -6.04 1.59
N GLU A 444 31.18 -5.26 1.09
CA GLU A 444 31.10 -3.79 1.13
C GLU A 444 29.89 -3.25 0.37
N VAL A 445 29.47 -3.90 -0.72
CA VAL A 445 28.27 -3.52 -1.49
C VAL A 445 27.01 -3.55 -0.61
N SER A 446 26.82 -4.64 0.15
CA SER A 446 25.66 -4.79 1.04
C SER A 446 25.70 -3.81 2.20
N LYS A 447 26.89 -3.57 2.77
CA LYS A 447 27.10 -2.56 3.82
C LYS A 447 26.75 -1.16 3.34
N GLU A 448 27.23 -0.80 2.15
CA GLU A 448 26.92 0.48 1.51
C GLU A 448 25.45 0.64 1.14
N PHE A 449 24.81 -0.44 0.68
CA PHE A 449 23.37 -0.46 0.46
C PHE A 449 22.63 -0.15 1.76
N MET A 450 23.02 -0.81 2.85
CA MET A 450 22.41 -0.58 4.16
C MET A 450 22.70 0.80 4.74
N ARG A 451 23.87 1.38 4.52
CA ARG A 451 24.18 2.76 4.90
C ARG A 451 23.28 3.76 4.16
N GLY A 452 23.08 3.56 2.85
CA GLY A 452 22.16 4.37 2.04
C GLY A 452 20.70 4.25 2.50
N THR A 453 20.21 3.02 2.71
CA THR A 453 18.88 2.75 3.26
C THR A 453 18.70 3.36 4.65
N THR A 454 19.68 3.20 5.55
CA THR A 454 19.64 3.75 6.91
C THR A 454 19.60 5.27 6.90
N ALA A 455 20.47 5.90 6.12
CA ALA A 455 20.51 7.34 6.04
C ALA A 455 19.21 7.91 5.43
N TYR A 456 18.56 7.22 4.49
CA TYR A 456 17.21 7.59 4.05
C TYR A 456 16.19 7.52 5.20
N ILE A 457 16.16 6.42 5.97
CA ILE A 457 15.26 6.27 7.12
C ILE A 457 15.49 7.42 8.12
N LEU A 458 16.75 7.68 8.49
CA LEU A 458 17.13 8.71 9.45
C LEU A 458 16.69 10.12 9.06
N ASN A 459 16.60 10.41 7.76
CA ASN A 459 16.15 11.72 7.29
C ASN A 459 14.61 11.84 7.20
N GLN A 460 13.88 10.73 7.37
CA GLN A 460 12.44 10.70 7.14
C GLN A 460 11.63 10.29 8.36
N TYR A 461 12.18 9.53 9.32
CA TYR A 461 11.42 8.93 10.42
C TYR A 461 10.75 9.94 11.37
N GLU A 462 11.20 11.20 11.38
CA GLU A 462 10.62 12.29 12.16
C GLU A 462 9.42 12.98 11.47
N ASN A 463 9.06 12.59 10.24
CA ASN A 463 7.98 13.21 9.47
C ASN A 463 6.61 12.55 9.73
N GLU A 464 5.53 13.35 9.72
CA GLU A 464 4.15 12.92 10.10
C GLU A 464 3.57 11.82 9.20
N HIS A 465 4.14 11.59 8.02
CA HIS A 465 3.58 10.73 6.98
C HIS A 465 4.62 9.78 6.36
N THR A 466 5.30 8.99 7.18
CA THR A 466 6.25 7.95 6.76
C THR A 466 5.57 6.64 6.35
N TRP A 467 4.63 6.70 5.41
CA TRP A 467 3.98 5.49 4.90
C TRP A 467 5.01 4.56 4.24
N THR A 468 5.03 3.28 4.64
CA THR A 468 5.93 2.23 4.08
C THR A 468 7.39 2.68 3.99
N LEU A 469 7.89 3.32 5.05
CA LEU A 469 9.21 3.94 5.08
C LEU A 469 10.34 2.96 4.76
N ASP A 470 10.25 1.75 5.29
CA ASP A 470 11.19 0.66 5.03
C ASP A 470 11.25 0.30 3.55
N GLN A 471 10.10 0.12 2.88
CA GLN A 471 10.06 -0.19 1.46
C GLN A 471 10.57 0.97 0.59
N ASN A 472 10.22 2.20 0.97
CA ASN A 472 10.79 3.41 0.37
C ASN A 472 12.32 3.42 0.49
N ALA A 473 12.85 3.11 1.66
CA ALA A 473 14.28 3.09 1.95
C ALA A 473 15.03 2.00 1.20
N LEU A 474 14.42 0.83 0.97
CA LEU A 474 14.99 -0.24 0.14
C LEU A 474 15.04 0.17 -1.33
N SER A 475 13.96 0.77 -1.84
CA SER A 475 13.94 1.33 -3.20
C SER A 475 14.98 2.43 -3.38
N PHE A 476 15.11 3.33 -2.39
CA PHE A 476 16.17 4.34 -2.38
C PHE A 476 17.57 3.71 -2.37
N GLY A 477 17.81 2.75 -1.47
CA GLY A 477 19.09 2.05 -1.34
C GLY A 477 19.51 1.36 -2.65
N TYR A 478 18.57 0.81 -3.40
CA TYR A 478 18.84 0.21 -4.71
C TYR A 478 19.37 1.23 -5.73
N TYR A 479 18.78 2.43 -5.79
CA TYR A 479 19.29 3.48 -6.68
C TYR A 479 20.62 4.04 -6.19
N TYR A 480 20.77 4.21 -4.88
CA TYR A 480 22.03 4.66 -4.27
C TYR A 480 23.20 3.74 -4.64
N ILE A 481 23.02 2.42 -4.50
CA ILE A 481 24.10 1.48 -4.80
C ILE A 481 24.39 1.41 -6.31
N LYS A 482 23.36 1.57 -7.16
CA LYS A 482 23.49 1.56 -8.63
C LYS A 482 24.29 2.76 -9.17
N GLU A 483 24.24 3.90 -8.50
CA GLU A 483 25.09 5.05 -8.86
C GLU A 483 26.52 4.90 -8.32
N LYS A 484 26.69 4.24 -7.17
CA LYS A 484 27.98 4.12 -6.48
C LYS A 484 28.85 2.97 -7.00
N PHE A 485 28.25 1.88 -7.48
CA PHE A 485 28.96 0.69 -7.94
C PHE A 485 28.67 0.43 -9.42
N GLU A 486 29.73 0.29 -10.22
CA GLU A 486 29.61 -0.01 -11.66
C GLU A 486 28.95 -1.38 -11.91
N SER A 487 29.18 -2.34 -11.01
CA SER A 487 28.56 -3.66 -11.05
C SER A 487 28.31 -4.19 -9.64
N PHE A 488 27.14 -4.77 -9.45
CA PHE A 488 26.71 -5.51 -8.26
C PHE A 488 25.61 -6.48 -8.69
N ASN A 489 25.40 -7.57 -7.94
CA ASN A 489 24.30 -8.49 -8.19
C ASN A 489 23.16 -8.28 -7.20
N PHE A 490 22.06 -7.74 -7.72
CA PHE A 490 20.81 -7.63 -6.98
C PHE A 490 19.84 -8.74 -7.40
N GLY A 491 19.50 -9.58 -6.42
CA GLY A 491 18.73 -10.80 -6.57
C GLY A 491 17.29 -10.70 -6.10
N ASP A 492 16.54 -11.77 -6.39
CA ASP A 492 15.16 -11.94 -5.93
C ASP A 492 15.06 -13.14 -4.98
N THR A 493 14.37 -12.98 -3.85
CA THR A 493 14.18 -14.05 -2.84
C THR A 493 13.07 -15.05 -3.20
N HIS A 494 12.42 -14.93 -4.36
CA HIS A 494 11.32 -15.79 -4.78
C HIS A 494 11.77 -17.23 -5.07
N VAL A 495 11.37 -18.17 -4.23
CA VAL A 495 11.61 -19.61 -4.42
C VAL A 495 10.31 -20.38 -4.64
N ASN A 496 10.40 -21.61 -5.17
CA ASN A 496 9.21 -22.43 -5.41
C ASN A 496 8.57 -22.87 -4.09
N LYS A 497 9.41 -23.21 -3.10
CA LYS A 497 8.97 -23.55 -1.75
C LYS A 497 9.32 -22.42 -0.80
N ARG A 498 8.38 -21.51 -0.58
CA ARG A 498 8.57 -20.46 0.42
C ARG A 498 8.68 -21.08 1.82
N PRO A 499 9.71 -20.75 2.61
CA PRO A 499 9.85 -21.28 3.96
C PRO A 499 8.97 -20.56 4.97
N PHE A 500 8.34 -19.45 4.58
CA PHE A 500 7.55 -18.59 5.45
C PHE A 500 6.10 -18.49 4.99
N LEU A 501 5.19 -18.32 5.94
CA LEU A 501 3.82 -17.87 5.70
C LEU A 501 3.37 -16.90 6.80
N HIS A 502 2.37 -16.06 6.50
CA HIS A 502 1.63 -15.36 7.54
C HIS A 502 0.47 -16.24 8.01
N PRO A 503 0.25 -16.41 9.33
CA PRO A 503 -0.85 -17.22 9.83
C PRO A 503 -2.20 -16.61 9.50
N ASP A 504 -3.16 -17.44 9.06
CA ASP A 504 -4.53 -17.00 8.73
C ASP A 504 -5.25 -16.32 9.91
N PHE A 505 -4.87 -16.68 11.14
CA PHE A 505 -5.45 -16.14 12.37
C PHE A 505 -4.66 -14.97 12.97
N ARG A 506 -3.68 -14.42 12.23
CA ARG A 506 -2.87 -13.25 12.64
C ARG A 506 -3.72 -12.11 13.18
N GLY A 507 -4.75 -11.70 12.43
CA GLY A 507 -5.61 -10.59 12.83
C GLY A 507 -6.42 -10.86 14.11
N ASN A 508 -6.58 -12.14 14.51
CA ASN A 508 -7.18 -12.48 15.80
C ASN A 508 -6.15 -12.38 16.94
N LEU A 509 -4.89 -12.76 16.71
CA LEU A 509 -3.81 -12.60 17.69
C LEU A 509 -3.57 -11.13 18.02
N GLU A 510 -3.38 -10.31 16.98
CA GLU A 510 -3.10 -8.87 17.12
C GLU A 510 -4.24 -8.15 17.86
N LYS A 511 -5.50 -8.50 17.56
CA LYS A 511 -6.68 -7.96 18.27
C LYS A 511 -6.69 -8.28 19.77
N GLN A 512 -6.19 -9.43 20.20
CA GLN A 512 -6.19 -9.81 21.62
C GLN A 512 -5.23 -8.96 22.45
N VAL A 513 -4.14 -8.49 21.83
CA VAL A 513 -3.11 -7.69 22.50
C VAL A 513 -3.15 -6.20 22.16
N LYS A 514 -4.15 -5.76 21.37
CA LYS A 514 -4.33 -4.38 20.90
C LYS A 514 -3.14 -3.86 20.07
N LEU A 515 -2.62 -4.71 19.19
CA LEU A 515 -1.68 -4.31 18.13
C LEU A 515 -2.43 -3.61 16.98
#